data_AF-A0A661PU22-F1
#
_entry.id   AF-A0A661PU22-F1
#
_cell.length_a   1.000
_cell.length_b   1.000
_cell.length_c   1.000
_cell.angle_alpha   90.00
_cell.angle_beta   90.00
_cell.angle_gamma   90.00
#
_symmetry.space_group_name_H-M   'P 1'
#
loop_
_entity.id
_entity.type
_entity.pdbx_description
1 polymer ?
#
loop_
_entity_poly.entity_id
_entity_poly.type
_entity_poly.pdbx_seq_one_letter_code
_entity_poly.pdbx_strand_id
1 'polypeptide(L)'
;MDDEIEQHAIHGDKVSCCVCHSQAYVNCYSCHVGLDDKDLAYFKNEEEEELFRIGRNPDPTEERPEKWIVVRRVPVAKETFEFYGKELLPRFDRANNWKYTSPHNIQRITTQNRECDNCHGNEELFLTADKVQPEVRRANQSVVVPREMISEKQNRDKPDTEKQPRNYFSAVGVGAETVFVKAVQVAEWIESKEQKLQIIDCRMEEKSYQNGHVPGGYLF
;
A
#
# COMPACT_ATOMS: atom_id res chain seq x y z
N MET A 1 17.62 -13.16 -9.05
CA MET A 1 17.58 -11.80 -8.48
C MET A 1 18.58 -10.97 -9.28
N ASP A 2 18.59 -9.64 -9.18
CA ASP A 2 19.74 -8.90 -9.71
C ASP A 2 20.87 -9.02 -8.68
N ASP A 3 21.72 -10.02 -8.88
CA ASP A 3 22.78 -10.38 -7.93
C ASP A 3 23.91 -9.33 -7.91
N GLU A 4 23.86 -8.32 -8.78
CA GLU A 4 24.80 -7.19 -8.81
C GLU A 4 24.47 -6.10 -7.79
N ILE A 5 23.28 -6.12 -7.18
CA ILE A 5 22.86 -5.15 -6.16
C ILE A 5 23.24 -5.69 -4.78
N GLU A 6 24.22 -5.06 -4.12
CA GLU A 6 24.71 -5.40 -2.77
C GLU A 6 23.56 -5.59 -1.76
N GLN A 7 22.54 -4.74 -1.83
CA GLN A 7 21.37 -4.76 -0.96
C GLN A 7 20.56 -6.05 -1.09
N HIS A 8 20.49 -6.66 -2.28
CA HIS A 8 19.83 -7.96 -2.48
C HIS A 8 20.60 -9.08 -1.79
N ALA A 9 21.94 -9.03 -1.79
CA ALA A 9 22.77 -10.03 -1.14
C ALA A 9 22.74 -9.95 0.40
N ILE A 10 22.79 -8.74 0.97
CA ILE A 10 22.83 -8.57 2.44
C ILE A 10 21.47 -8.82 3.11
N HIS A 11 20.37 -8.47 2.41
CA HIS A 11 19.01 -8.66 2.90
C HIS A 11 18.48 -10.04 2.55
N GLY A 12 18.71 -10.54 1.33
CA GLY A 12 18.40 -11.90 0.86
C GLY A 12 17.15 -12.50 1.50
N ASP A 13 17.33 -13.65 2.13
CA ASP A 13 16.27 -14.43 2.79
C ASP A 13 15.80 -13.86 4.13
N LYS A 14 16.13 -12.61 4.48
CA LYS A 14 15.72 -11.97 5.73
C LYS A 14 14.54 -11.01 5.53
N VAL A 15 14.45 -10.39 4.36
CA VAL A 15 13.51 -9.30 4.09
C VAL A 15 12.79 -9.57 2.77
N SER A 16 11.47 -9.63 2.79
CA SER A 16 10.68 -9.83 1.57
C SER A 16 10.88 -8.69 0.58
N CYS A 17 10.89 -9.00 -0.71
CA CYS A 17 10.98 -8.00 -1.79
C CYS A 17 9.93 -6.88 -1.64
N CYS A 18 8.73 -7.18 -1.16
CA CYS A 18 7.68 -6.18 -0.96
C CYS A 18 8.06 -5.15 0.12
N VAL A 19 8.92 -5.49 1.10
CA VAL A 19 9.38 -4.53 2.12
C VAL A 19 10.24 -3.44 1.49
N CYS A 20 11.02 -3.79 0.47
CA CYS A 20 11.87 -2.87 -0.27
C CYS A 20 11.09 -2.12 -1.36
N HIS A 21 10.15 -2.79 -2.02
CA HIS A 21 9.59 -2.32 -3.28
C HIS A 21 8.13 -1.84 -3.23
N SER A 22 7.38 -2.09 -2.16
CA SER A 22 6.00 -1.61 -2.07
C SER A 22 5.92 -0.16 -1.59
N GLN A 23 4.88 0.54 -2.03
CA GLN A 23 4.46 1.84 -1.49
C GLN A 23 3.46 1.63 -0.34
N ALA A 24 3.08 2.71 0.35
CA ALA A 24 1.92 2.68 1.23
C ALA A 24 0.66 2.24 0.47
N TYR A 25 -0.27 1.61 1.17
CA TYR A 25 -1.50 1.09 0.60
C TYR A 25 -2.62 1.09 1.63
N VAL A 26 -3.85 0.93 1.15
CA VAL A 26 -5.03 0.94 2.02
C VAL A 26 -5.05 -0.25 2.97
N ASN A 27 -5.21 0.05 4.25
CA ASN A 27 -5.42 -0.87 5.35
C ASN A 27 -6.82 -0.59 5.91
N CYS A 28 -7.66 -1.61 5.97
CA CYS A 28 -9.07 -1.45 6.32
C CYS A 28 -9.31 -1.98 7.73
N TYR A 29 -10.18 -1.30 8.48
CA TYR A 29 -10.57 -1.65 9.83
C TYR A 29 -12.07 -1.90 9.88
N SER A 30 -12.45 -3.01 10.51
CA SER A 30 -13.81 -3.44 10.80
C SER A 30 -14.80 -3.33 9.62
N CYS A 31 -15.05 -4.45 8.95
CA CYS A 31 -16.11 -4.55 7.96
C CYS A 31 -17.38 -5.07 8.64
N HIS A 32 -18.47 -4.31 8.55
CA HIS A 32 -19.80 -4.73 8.96
C HIS A 32 -20.68 -4.94 7.73
N VAL A 33 -21.44 -6.03 7.72
CA VAL A 33 -22.42 -6.35 6.68
C VAL A 33 -23.83 -6.26 7.24
N GLY A 34 -24.78 -5.81 6.44
CA GLY A 34 -26.18 -5.68 6.86
C GLY A 34 -27.11 -5.27 5.73
N LEU A 35 -28.36 -4.97 6.09
CA LEU A 35 -29.36 -4.37 5.21
C LEU A 35 -29.61 -2.92 5.63
N ASP A 36 -29.80 -2.03 4.65
CA ASP A 36 -30.27 -0.68 4.90
C ASP A 36 -31.79 -0.64 5.18
N ASP A 37 -32.36 0.56 5.28
CA ASP A 37 -33.78 0.78 5.54
C ASP A 37 -34.71 0.32 4.39
N LYS A 38 -34.14 -0.14 3.27
CA LYS A 38 -34.84 -0.60 2.06
C LYS A 38 -34.52 -2.05 1.72
N ASP A 39 -34.01 -2.81 2.69
CA ASP A 39 -33.61 -4.21 2.53
C ASP A 39 -32.48 -4.42 1.49
N LEU A 40 -31.66 -3.41 1.22
CA LEU A 40 -30.49 -3.54 0.34
C LEU A 40 -29.24 -3.92 1.13
N ALA A 41 -28.54 -4.95 0.65
CA ALA A 41 -27.28 -5.38 1.26
C ALA A 41 -26.20 -4.32 1.11
N TYR A 42 -25.54 -3.98 2.22
CA TYR A 42 -24.38 -3.12 2.23
C TYR A 42 -23.25 -3.75 3.05
N PHE A 43 -22.04 -3.25 2.79
CA PHE A 43 -20.89 -3.41 3.66
C PHE A 43 -20.37 -2.02 4.01
N LYS A 44 -19.94 -1.84 5.25
CA LYS A 44 -19.36 -0.59 5.73
C LYS A 44 -18.06 -0.90 6.45
N ASN A 45 -16.99 -0.23 6.01
CA ASN A 45 -15.74 -0.15 6.76
C ASN A 45 -15.88 0.96 7.80
N GLU A 46 -15.41 0.73 9.02
CA GLU A 46 -15.36 1.78 10.03
C GLU A 46 -14.27 2.80 9.71
N GLU A 47 -13.11 2.31 9.27
CA GLU A 47 -11.94 3.14 9.02
C GLU A 47 -11.06 2.52 7.92
N GLU A 48 -10.42 3.38 7.15
CA GLU A 48 -9.44 3.02 6.13
C GLU A 48 -8.26 3.98 6.24
N GLU A 49 -7.05 3.42 6.32
CA GLU A 49 -5.81 4.19 6.44
C GLU A 49 -4.83 3.78 5.35
N GLU A 50 -4.17 4.75 4.71
CA GLU A 50 -3.06 4.48 3.81
C GLU A 50 -1.77 4.31 4.64
N LEU A 51 -1.35 3.06 4.85
CA LEU A 51 -0.22 2.70 5.71
C LEU A 51 0.75 1.75 5.01
N PHE A 52 1.96 1.72 5.55
CA PHE A 52 2.96 0.70 5.26
C PHE A 52 3.47 0.13 6.59
N ARG A 53 3.33 -1.19 6.79
CA ARG A 53 3.78 -1.86 8.01
C ARG A 53 4.59 -3.11 7.69
N ILE A 54 5.71 -3.26 8.40
CA ILE A 54 6.60 -4.40 8.40
C ILE A 54 6.28 -5.23 9.65
N GLY A 55 5.93 -6.49 9.44
CA GLY A 55 5.72 -7.48 10.48
C GLY A 55 6.77 -8.58 10.44
N ARG A 56 6.78 -9.42 11.47
CA ARG A 56 7.48 -10.69 11.46
C ARG A 56 6.71 -11.70 10.60
N ASN A 57 7.43 -12.55 9.90
CA ASN A 57 6.83 -13.72 9.28
C ASN A 57 6.50 -14.76 10.36
N PRO A 58 5.21 -15.06 10.61
CA PRO A 58 4.82 -16.00 11.65
C PRO A 58 5.01 -17.46 11.23
N ASP A 59 5.22 -17.73 9.93
CA ASP A 59 5.28 -19.08 9.36
C ASP A 59 6.31 -19.14 8.22
N PRO A 60 7.62 -19.05 8.54
CA PRO A 60 8.67 -19.11 7.54
C PRO A 60 8.76 -20.51 6.93
N THR A 61 8.83 -20.57 5.60
CA THR A 61 9.01 -21.81 4.84
C THR A 61 10.27 -21.72 3.99
N GLU A 62 10.69 -22.82 3.36
CA GLU A 62 11.82 -22.78 2.41
C GLU A 62 11.54 -21.85 1.21
N GLU A 63 10.28 -21.79 0.76
CA GLU A 63 9.85 -20.91 -0.33
C GLU A 63 9.65 -19.45 0.13
N ARG A 64 9.47 -19.22 1.43
CA ARG A 64 9.25 -17.90 2.05
C ARG A 64 10.02 -17.78 3.36
N PRO A 65 11.36 -17.76 3.30
CA PRO A 65 12.21 -17.79 4.48
C PRO A 65 12.27 -16.43 5.19
N GLU A 66 11.71 -15.38 4.58
CA GLU A 66 11.95 -14.00 5.01
C GLU A 66 11.44 -13.77 6.42
N LYS A 67 12.31 -13.23 7.27
CA LYS A 67 11.97 -12.85 8.65
C LYS A 67 11.02 -11.65 8.69
N TRP A 68 11.20 -10.71 7.77
CA TRP A 68 10.46 -9.45 7.71
C TRP A 68 9.59 -9.40 6.46
N ILE A 69 8.30 -9.17 6.66
CA ILE A 69 7.29 -9.17 5.61
C ILE A 69 6.43 -7.92 5.70
N VAL A 70 5.87 -7.50 4.55
CA VAL A 70 4.83 -6.48 4.56
C VAL A 70 3.53 -7.11 5.05
N VAL A 71 2.85 -6.43 5.97
CA VAL A 71 1.59 -6.90 6.55
C VAL A 71 0.47 -5.90 6.37
N ARG A 72 -0.71 -6.40 5.97
CA ARG A 72 -1.94 -5.62 5.78
C ARG A 72 -2.91 -5.91 6.92
N ARG A 73 -3.53 -4.86 7.44
CA ARG A 73 -4.70 -5.00 8.32
C ARG A 73 -5.90 -5.48 7.49
N VAL A 74 -6.46 -6.62 7.86
CA VAL A 74 -7.73 -7.10 7.28
C VAL A 74 -8.92 -6.57 8.09
N PRO A 75 -10.02 -6.16 7.44
CA PRO A 75 -11.14 -5.50 8.09
C PRO A 75 -12.09 -6.51 8.73
N VAL A 76 -11.59 -7.33 9.64
CA VAL A 76 -12.42 -8.26 10.41
C VAL A 76 -12.56 -7.75 11.84
N ALA A 77 -13.78 -7.79 12.35
CA ALA A 77 -14.16 -7.52 13.74
C ALA A 77 -14.96 -8.72 14.28
N LYS A 78 -15.13 -8.79 15.60
CA LYS A 78 -15.82 -9.91 16.25
C LYS A 78 -17.30 -9.97 15.81
N GLU A 79 -17.87 -8.82 15.51
CA GLU A 79 -19.26 -8.58 15.12
C GLU A 79 -19.46 -8.53 13.60
N THR A 80 -18.42 -8.79 12.79
CA THR A 80 -18.50 -8.70 11.31
C THR A 80 -19.69 -9.46 10.72
N PHE A 81 -20.09 -10.60 11.31
CA PHE A 81 -21.20 -11.43 10.83
C PHE A 81 -22.46 -11.35 11.71
N GLU A 82 -22.55 -10.38 12.62
CA GLU A 82 -23.64 -10.30 13.59
C GLU A 82 -25.04 -10.22 12.95
N PHE A 83 -25.12 -9.64 11.75
CA PHE A 83 -26.33 -9.61 10.93
C PHE A 83 -26.88 -11.01 10.60
N TYR A 84 -26.01 -12.00 10.37
CA TYR A 84 -26.41 -13.37 10.05
C TYR A 84 -26.63 -14.24 11.30
N GLY A 85 -26.18 -13.78 12.46
CA GLY A 85 -26.31 -14.50 13.72
C GLY A 85 -25.35 -13.97 14.79
N LYS A 86 -25.71 -14.14 16.05
CA LYS A 86 -24.86 -13.72 17.18
C LYS A 86 -23.66 -14.66 17.34
N GLU A 87 -22.51 -14.09 17.70
CA GLU A 87 -21.29 -14.83 18.10
C GLU A 87 -20.75 -15.83 17.05
N LEU A 88 -20.91 -15.54 15.76
CA LEU A 88 -20.44 -16.41 14.66
C LEU A 88 -18.91 -16.49 14.53
N LEU A 89 -18.16 -15.67 15.26
CA LEU A 89 -16.70 -15.72 15.38
C LEU A 89 -16.26 -16.06 16.82
N PRO A 90 -16.62 -17.24 17.37
CA PRO A 90 -16.44 -17.56 18.79
C PRO A 90 -14.97 -17.70 19.21
N ARG A 91 -14.05 -17.78 18.24
CA ARG A 91 -12.60 -17.93 18.44
C ARG A 91 -11.83 -16.86 17.67
N PHE A 92 -12.35 -15.64 17.67
CA PHE A 92 -11.82 -14.50 16.92
C PHE A 92 -10.33 -14.24 17.20
N ASP A 93 -9.91 -14.50 18.43
CA ASP A 93 -8.55 -14.29 18.91
C ASP A 93 -7.54 -15.40 18.55
N ARG A 94 -7.94 -16.41 17.76
CA ARG A 94 -7.03 -17.47 17.31
C ARG A 94 -6.24 -17.13 16.06
N ALA A 95 -6.70 -16.16 15.26
CA ALA A 95 -6.05 -15.77 14.02
C ALA A 95 -5.65 -14.30 14.08
N ASN A 96 -4.41 -13.99 13.69
CA ASN A 96 -3.98 -12.62 13.49
C ASN A 96 -4.87 -11.91 12.45
N ASN A 97 -5.01 -10.59 12.58
CA ASN A 97 -5.69 -9.75 11.60
C ASN A 97 -4.74 -8.79 10.88
N TRP A 98 -3.44 -8.90 11.16
CA TRP A 98 -2.37 -8.42 10.29
C TRP A 98 -1.85 -9.61 9.48
N LYS A 99 -2.12 -9.60 8.18
CA LYS A 99 -1.82 -10.71 7.27
C LYS A 99 -0.65 -10.34 6.37
N TYR A 100 0.19 -11.33 6.05
CA TYR A 100 1.15 -11.22 4.94
C TYR A 100 0.47 -10.63 3.70
N THR A 101 1.12 -9.69 3.04
CA THR A 101 0.60 -9.10 1.81
C THR A 101 1.70 -8.92 0.77
N SER A 102 1.30 -9.07 -0.49
CA SER A 102 2.09 -8.72 -1.68
C SER A 102 1.33 -7.66 -2.46
N PRO A 103 1.44 -6.37 -2.08
CA PRO A 103 0.65 -5.31 -2.69
C PRO A 103 1.04 -5.11 -4.16
N HIS A 104 0.06 -4.85 -5.02
CA HIS A 104 0.27 -4.58 -6.45
C HIS A 104 0.75 -3.14 -6.71
N ASN A 105 1.78 -2.71 -5.99
CA ASN A 105 2.34 -1.35 -6.04
C ASN A 105 3.87 -1.35 -6.02
N ILE A 106 4.48 -2.44 -6.51
CA ILE A 106 5.93 -2.60 -6.58
C ILE A 106 6.53 -1.51 -7.48
N GLN A 107 7.54 -0.82 -6.97
CA GLN A 107 8.35 0.14 -7.68
C GLN A 107 9.84 -0.20 -7.54
N ARG A 108 10.61 0.07 -8.59
CA ARG A 108 12.07 -0.14 -8.56
C ARG A 108 12.75 0.71 -7.49
N ILE A 109 12.31 1.96 -7.34
CA ILE A 109 12.82 2.91 -6.37
C ILE A 109 11.65 3.34 -5.50
N THR A 110 11.81 3.22 -4.19
CA THR A 110 10.82 3.55 -3.15
C THR A 110 11.46 4.45 -2.11
N THR A 111 10.68 5.00 -1.18
CA THR A 111 11.27 5.67 -0.02
C THR A 111 12.16 4.70 0.77
N GLN A 112 11.70 3.47 1.00
CA GLN A 112 12.39 2.46 1.81
C GLN A 112 13.77 2.08 1.27
N ASN A 113 13.92 2.04 -0.06
CA ASN A 113 15.13 1.50 -0.69
C ASN A 113 16.11 2.55 -1.22
N ARG A 114 15.78 3.84 -1.07
CA ARG A 114 16.69 4.96 -1.41
C ARG A 114 17.87 5.05 -0.45
N GLU A 115 17.61 4.88 0.85
CA GLU A 115 18.62 5.05 1.90
C GLU A 115 18.48 3.98 2.97
N CYS A 116 19.59 3.62 3.62
CA CYS A 116 19.59 2.61 4.67
C CYS A 116 18.67 3.00 5.84
N ASP A 117 18.72 4.27 6.25
CA ASP A 117 18.04 4.77 7.44
C ASP A 117 16.55 5.08 7.20
N ASN A 118 16.08 4.94 5.96
CA ASN A 118 14.64 4.96 5.68
C ASN A 118 13.95 3.72 6.29
N CYS A 119 14.68 2.63 6.51
CA CYS A 119 14.21 1.46 7.25
C CYS A 119 14.92 1.28 8.59
N HIS A 120 16.25 1.41 8.62
CA HIS A 120 17.06 1.19 9.81
C HIS A 120 16.86 2.34 10.82
N GLY A 121 16.47 2.00 12.04
CA GLY A 121 16.12 2.96 13.09
C GLY A 121 14.79 3.68 12.87
N ASN A 122 13.98 3.25 11.89
CA ASN A 122 12.68 3.85 11.60
C ASN A 122 11.54 3.00 12.19
N GLU A 123 11.24 3.19 13.48
CA GLU A 123 10.19 2.45 14.19
C GLU A 123 8.81 2.59 13.54
N GLU A 124 8.54 3.68 12.83
CA GLU A 124 7.24 3.94 12.21
C GLU A 124 6.89 2.94 11.11
N LEU A 125 7.88 2.31 10.47
CA LEU A 125 7.59 1.27 9.48
C LEU A 125 7.22 -0.08 10.12
N PHE A 126 7.51 -0.30 11.39
CA PHE A 126 7.33 -1.61 12.02
C PHE A 126 6.00 -1.69 12.77
N LEU A 127 5.36 -2.86 12.70
CA LEU A 127 4.15 -3.16 13.45
C LEU A 127 4.51 -3.48 14.92
N THR A 128 4.75 -2.44 15.71
CA THR A 128 4.97 -2.55 17.16
C THR A 128 3.66 -2.81 17.90
N ALA A 129 3.75 -3.27 19.16
CA ALA A 129 2.58 -3.67 19.94
C ALA A 129 1.57 -2.53 20.17
N ASP A 130 2.04 -1.29 20.24
CA ASP A 130 1.21 -0.09 20.39
C ASP A 130 0.39 0.25 19.12
N LYS A 131 0.86 -0.18 17.94
CA LYS A 131 0.17 -0.04 16.64
C LYS A 131 -0.89 -1.13 16.41
N VAL A 132 -1.09 -2.01 17.39
CA VAL A 132 -2.13 -3.05 17.38
C VAL A 132 -3.16 -2.75 18.47
N GLN A 133 -4.44 -2.79 18.08
CA GLN A 133 -5.58 -2.63 18.97
C GLN A 133 -5.53 -3.62 20.14
N PRO A 134 -5.71 -3.18 21.41
CA PRO A 134 -5.57 -4.01 22.61
C PRO A 134 -6.28 -5.37 22.54
N GLU A 135 -7.50 -5.39 22.02
CA GLU A 135 -8.40 -6.54 21.91
C GLU A 135 -7.85 -7.66 21.01
N VAL A 136 -7.01 -7.33 20.03
CA VAL A 136 -6.43 -8.29 19.08
C VAL A 136 -4.92 -8.46 19.23
N ARG A 137 -4.27 -7.81 20.20
CA ARG A 137 -2.82 -7.92 20.43
C ARG A 137 -2.35 -9.35 20.62
N ARG A 138 -3.11 -10.14 21.40
CA ARG A 138 -2.78 -11.55 21.67
C ARG A 138 -2.73 -12.38 20.39
N ALA A 139 -3.71 -12.21 19.52
CA ALA A 139 -3.80 -12.93 18.25
C ALA A 139 -2.68 -12.54 17.27
N ASN A 140 -2.22 -11.28 17.34
CA ASN A 140 -1.18 -10.74 16.45
C ASN A 140 0.24 -10.87 17.01
N GLN A 141 0.44 -11.46 18.19
CA GLN A 141 1.73 -11.49 18.87
C GLN A 141 2.85 -12.04 17.97
N SER A 142 2.57 -13.05 17.15
CA SER A 142 3.56 -13.66 16.24
C SER A 142 4.04 -12.75 15.11
N VAL A 143 3.21 -11.79 14.69
CA VAL A 143 3.49 -10.83 13.61
C VAL A 143 4.04 -9.50 14.14
N VAL A 144 3.71 -9.13 15.37
CA VAL A 144 4.21 -7.91 16.02
C VAL A 144 5.74 -7.93 16.14
N VAL A 145 6.37 -6.78 15.88
CA VAL A 145 7.81 -6.57 15.95
C VAL A 145 8.18 -5.94 17.30
N PRO A 146 8.92 -6.64 18.17
CA PRO A 146 9.53 -6.03 19.36
C PRO A 146 10.55 -4.96 18.95
N ARG A 147 10.59 -3.83 19.67
CA ARG A 147 11.46 -2.69 19.33
C ARG A 147 12.94 -3.07 19.32
N GLU A 148 13.31 -4.03 20.14
CA GLU A 148 14.67 -4.55 20.30
C GLU A 148 15.13 -5.34 19.05
N MET A 149 14.19 -5.74 18.18
CA MET A 149 14.50 -6.40 16.92
C MET A 149 14.63 -5.41 15.75
N ILE A 150 14.28 -4.13 15.95
CA ILE A 150 14.45 -3.07 14.96
C ILE A 150 15.93 -2.70 14.95
N SER A 151 16.56 -2.79 13.78
CA SER A 151 17.97 -2.46 13.61
C SER A 151 18.22 -0.98 13.88
N GLU A 152 19.38 -0.66 14.44
CA GLU A 152 19.82 0.73 14.61
C GLU A 152 20.13 1.38 13.25
N LYS A 153 20.12 2.72 13.23
CA LYS A 153 20.56 3.52 12.08
C LYS A 153 21.97 3.12 11.66
N GLN A 154 22.18 3.02 10.36
CA GLN A 154 23.48 2.64 9.80
C GLN A 154 24.38 3.86 9.61
N ASN A 155 23.83 5.07 9.48
CA ASN A 155 24.58 6.32 9.21
C ASN A 155 25.58 6.16 8.05
N ARG A 156 25.25 5.31 7.07
CA ARG A 156 26.04 5.05 5.87
C ARG A 156 25.51 5.96 4.77
N ASP A 157 25.66 7.25 4.95
CA ASP A 157 25.23 8.22 3.94
C ASP A 157 26.20 8.12 2.75
N LYS A 158 25.72 7.59 1.62
CA LYS A 158 26.22 8.06 0.33
C LYS A 158 25.34 9.24 -0.02
N PRO A 159 25.89 10.41 -0.41
CA PRO A 159 25.07 11.49 -0.92
C PRO A 159 24.23 10.93 -2.06
N ASP A 160 22.94 11.23 -2.02
CA ASP A 160 21.96 10.89 -3.03
C ASP A 160 22.46 11.51 -4.35
N THR A 161 23.26 10.78 -5.13
CA THR A 161 23.40 11.09 -6.55
C THR A 161 22.09 10.64 -7.13
N GLU A 162 21.09 11.50 -6.98
CA GLU A 162 19.77 11.40 -7.59
C GLU A 162 20.02 11.02 -9.05
N LYS A 163 19.92 9.73 -9.38
CA LYS A 163 19.92 9.32 -10.77
C LYS A 163 18.66 9.95 -11.29
N GLN A 164 18.81 10.99 -12.12
CA GLN A 164 17.69 11.68 -12.74
C GLN A 164 16.65 10.64 -13.15
N PRO A 165 15.38 10.80 -12.73
CA PRO A 165 14.34 9.89 -13.13
C PRO A 165 14.43 9.74 -14.65
N ARG A 166 14.45 8.50 -15.15
CA ARG A 166 14.38 8.27 -16.59
C ARG A 166 13.08 8.92 -17.05
N ASN A 167 13.21 10.07 -17.66
CA ASN A 167 12.08 10.83 -18.14
C ASN A 167 11.60 10.10 -19.39
N TYR A 168 10.56 9.27 -19.25
CA TYR A 168 9.92 8.62 -20.39
C TYR A 168 9.24 9.64 -21.33
N PHE A 169 9.15 10.90 -20.88
CA PHE A 169 8.73 12.07 -21.64
C PHE A 169 9.91 12.99 -21.99
N SER A 170 11.09 12.44 -22.32
CA SER A 170 12.27 13.24 -22.70
C SER A 170 12.15 13.96 -24.05
N ALA A 171 10.96 14.08 -24.61
CA ALA A 171 10.69 15.01 -25.69
C ALA A 171 9.88 16.17 -25.11
N VAL A 172 10.45 17.37 -25.17
CA VAL A 172 9.91 18.66 -24.72
C VAL A 172 10.23 18.97 -23.25
N GLY A 173 11.21 19.86 -23.07
CA GLY A 173 11.73 20.32 -21.78
C GLY A 173 10.71 21.12 -20.95
N VAL A 174 9.76 20.40 -20.36
CA VAL A 174 8.85 20.93 -19.35
C VAL A 174 9.14 20.17 -18.06
N GLY A 175 9.53 20.90 -17.01
CA GLY A 175 9.64 20.33 -15.67
C GLY A 175 8.28 19.80 -15.25
N ALA A 176 8.17 18.49 -15.04
CA ALA A 176 6.93 17.88 -14.59
C ALA A 176 6.87 17.97 -13.07
N GLU A 177 6.13 18.96 -12.56
CA GLU A 177 5.68 18.97 -11.18
C GLU A 177 4.45 18.06 -11.06
N THR A 178 4.47 17.10 -10.13
CA THR A 178 3.31 16.24 -9.89
C THR A 178 2.31 17.00 -9.03
N VAL A 179 1.20 17.42 -9.61
CA VAL A 179 0.12 18.11 -8.91
C VAL A 179 -1.06 17.15 -8.73
N PHE A 180 -1.53 16.98 -7.49
CA PHE A 180 -2.80 16.29 -7.24
C PHE A 180 -3.95 17.21 -7.65
N VAL A 181 -4.71 16.80 -8.66
CA VAL A 181 -5.87 17.55 -9.17
C VAL A 181 -7.14 16.81 -8.78
N LYS A 182 -8.10 17.51 -8.17
CA LYS A 182 -9.42 16.94 -7.85
C LYS A 182 -10.26 16.84 -9.13
N ALA A 183 -11.13 15.84 -9.21
CA ALA A 183 -12.03 15.66 -10.36
C ALA A 183 -12.88 16.91 -10.69
N VAL A 184 -13.29 17.67 -9.66
CA VAL A 184 -14.03 18.93 -9.83
C VAL A 184 -13.18 20.00 -10.52
N GLN A 185 -11.90 20.11 -10.15
CA GLN A 185 -10.98 21.06 -10.79
C GLN A 185 -10.73 20.70 -12.26
N VAL A 186 -10.65 19.41 -12.58
CA VAL A 186 -10.55 18.94 -13.97
C VAL A 186 -11.81 19.32 -14.75
N ALA A 187 -13.00 19.14 -14.16
CA ALA A 187 -14.27 19.53 -14.80
C ALA A 187 -14.33 21.04 -15.08
N GLU A 188 -13.92 21.88 -14.12
CA GLU A 188 -13.82 23.33 -14.28
C GLU A 188 -12.88 23.72 -15.44
N TRP A 189 -11.72 23.05 -15.57
CA TRP A 189 -10.78 23.31 -16.66
C TRP A 189 -11.29 22.88 -18.03
N ILE A 190 -12.06 21.79 -18.09
CA ILE A 190 -12.73 21.34 -19.32
C ILE A 190 -13.77 22.38 -19.75
N GLU A 191 -14.58 22.85 -18.80
CA GLU A 191 -15.60 23.87 -19.05
C GLU A 191 -14.98 25.22 -19.46
N SER A 192 -13.88 25.61 -18.82
CA SER A 192 -13.18 26.86 -19.10
C SER A 192 -12.35 26.83 -20.39
N LYS A 193 -12.22 25.66 -21.04
CA LYS A 193 -11.35 25.42 -22.21
C LYS A 193 -9.90 25.87 -21.96
N GLU A 194 -9.36 25.50 -20.79
CA GLU A 194 -8.00 25.85 -20.39
C GLU A 194 -6.96 25.38 -21.44
N GLN A 195 -6.18 26.32 -22.01
CA GLN A 195 -5.34 26.07 -23.19
C GLN A 195 -4.20 25.07 -22.95
N LYS A 196 -3.89 24.76 -21.70
CA LYS A 196 -2.82 23.83 -21.31
C LYS A 196 -3.32 22.42 -20.98
N LEU A 197 -4.63 22.19 -21.00
CA LEU A 197 -5.20 20.88 -20.70
C LEU A 197 -5.25 20.01 -21.97
N GLN A 198 -4.52 18.90 -21.95
CA GLN A 198 -4.65 17.83 -22.94
C GLN A 198 -5.34 16.63 -22.29
N ILE A 199 -6.40 16.13 -22.92
CA ILE A 199 -7.22 15.04 -22.39
C ILE A 199 -6.97 13.80 -23.25
N ILE A 200 -6.36 12.79 -22.66
CA ILE A 200 -6.06 11.52 -23.34
C ILE A 200 -7.10 10.49 -22.91
N ASP A 201 -7.80 9.91 -23.88
CA ASP A 201 -8.70 8.79 -23.64
C ASP A 201 -7.92 7.47 -23.80
N CYS A 202 -7.62 6.82 -22.69
CA CYS A 202 -6.83 5.59 -22.64
C CYS A 202 -7.66 4.31 -22.88
N ARG A 203 -8.94 4.42 -23.25
CA ARG A 203 -9.75 3.24 -23.57
C ARG A 203 -9.23 2.62 -24.86
N MET A 204 -9.03 1.29 -24.87
CA MET A 204 -8.53 0.60 -26.06
C MET A 204 -9.59 0.41 -27.16
N GLU A 205 -10.87 0.59 -26.81
CA GLU A 205 -11.98 0.37 -27.74
C GLU A 205 -12.49 1.68 -28.34
N GLU A 206 -12.21 1.88 -29.61
CA GLU A 206 -12.66 3.07 -30.35
C GLU A 206 -14.18 3.24 -30.34
N LYS A 207 -14.94 2.14 -30.36
CA LYS A 207 -16.40 2.18 -30.25
C LYS A 207 -16.87 2.84 -28.94
N SER A 208 -16.16 2.59 -27.84
CA SER A 208 -16.48 3.19 -26.54
C SER A 208 -16.17 4.68 -26.52
N TYR A 209 -15.11 5.12 -27.20
CA TYR A 209 -14.81 6.52 -27.42
C TYR A 209 -15.90 7.23 -28.25
N GLN A 210 -16.32 6.63 -29.36
CA GLN A 210 -17.34 7.21 -30.24
C GLN A 210 -18.73 7.29 -29.60
N ASN A 211 -19.06 6.35 -28.71
CA ASN A 211 -20.33 6.37 -27.98
C ASN A 211 -20.41 7.47 -26.91
N GLY A 212 -19.29 8.10 -26.55
CA GLY A 212 -19.21 9.19 -25.59
C GLY A 212 -17.81 9.31 -25.01
N HIS A 213 -17.25 10.52 -25.11
CA HIS A 213 -15.95 10.88 -24.54
C HIS A 213 -16.00 12.31 -23.98
N VAL A 214 -15.00 12.64 -23.18
CA VAL A 214 -14.84 13.99 -22.64
C VAL A 214 -14.57 14.96 -23.79
N PRO A 215 -15.28 16.10 -23.89
CA PRO A 215 -15.05 17.08 -24.95
C PRO A 215 -13.59 17.53 -25.01
N GLY A 216 -12.98 17.49 -26.20
CA GLY A 216 -11.56 17.81 -26.39
C GLY A 216 -10.59 16.67 -26.07
N GLY A 217 -11.11 15.50 -25.65
CA GLY A 217 -10.35 14.26 -25.55
C GLY A 217 -9.83 13.78 -26.89
N TYR A 218 -8.67 13.15 -26.90
CA TYR A 218 -8.15 12.38 -28.03
C TYR A 218 -7.89 10.94 -27.61
N LEU A 219 -8.30 10.00 -28.46
CA LEU A 219 -8.03 8.58 -28.28
C LEU A 219 -6.52 8.33 -28.47
N PHE A 220 -5.90 7.64 -27.52
CA PHE A 220 -4.49 7.25 -27.60
C PHE A 220 -4.26 6.11 -28.60
#